data_AF-A0A2A5B2P8-F1
#
_entry.id   AF-A0A2A5B2P8-F1
#
_cell.length_a   1.000
_cell.length_b   1.000
_cell.length_c   1.000
_cell.angle_alpha   90.00
_cell.angle_beta   90.00
_cell.angle_gamma   90.00
#
_symmetry.space_group_name_H-M   'P 1'
#
loop_
_entity.id
_entity.type
_entity.pdbx_description
1 polymer ?
#
loop_
_entity_poly.entity_id
_entity_poly.type
_entity_poly.pdbx_seq_one_letter_code
_entity_poly.pdbx_strand_id
1 'polypeptide(L)'
;MSLTVTFLGQVVARLERWDKFDALYWSFITATTVGYGDIRPLKRSSKIISIFIAFTGIMFTGIVVAITVESTRVAFEQHVDQTVIDELEEQFQ
;
A
#
# COMPACT_ATOMS: atom_id res chain seq x y z
N MET A 1 -8.59 5.64 3.62
CA MET A 1 -7.16 5.40 3.40
C MET A 1 -6.50 6.65 2.82
N SER A 2 -6.87 7.09 1.61
CA SER A 2 -6.25 8.24 0.93
C SER A 2 -6.44 9.59 1.66
N LEU A 3 -7.63 9.85 2.21
CA LEU A 3 -7.89 11.06 3.00
C LEU A 3 -7.09 11.08 4.32
N THR A 4 -6.92 9.92 4.97
CA THR A 4 -6.16 9.78 6.22
C THR A 4 -4.68 10.08 5.97
N VAL A 5 -4.10 9.52 4.92
CA VAL A 5 -2.69 9.76 4.53
C VAL A 5 -2.47 11.24 4.21
N THR A 6 -3.35 11.84 3.42
CA THR A 6 -3.24 13.26 3.03
C THR A 6 -3.40 14.17 4.25
N PHE A 7 -4.37 13.89 5.13
CA PHE A 7 -4.58 14.66 6.36
C PHE A 7 -3.37 14.59 7.29
N LEU A 8 -2.84 13.40 7.55
CA LEU A 8 -1.64 13.21 8.38
C LEU A 8 -0.40 13.87 7.73
N GLY A 9 -0.27 13.78 6.40
CA GLY A 9 0.77 14.48 5.64
C GLY A 9 0.73 15.99 5.84
N GLN A 10 -0.46 16.61 5.77
CA GLN A 10 -0.62 18.05 6.01
C GLN A 10 -0.35 18.45 7.47
N VAL A 11 -0.63 17.57 8.44
CA VAL A 11 -0.23 17.79 9.85
C VAL A 11 1.30 17.81 9.97
N VAL A 12 1.99 16.87 9.33
CA VAL A 12 3.47 16.84 9.30
C VAL A 12 4.02 18.07 8.58
N ALA A 13 3.38 18.52 7.49
CA ALA A 13 3.76 19.73 6.77
C ALA A 13 3.82 20.96 7.69
N ARG A 14 2.80 21.14 8.55
CA ARG A 14 2.77 22.24 9.52
C ARG A 14 3.87 22.12 10.58
N LEU A 15 4.21 20.89 10.98
CA LEU A 15 5.27 20.65 11.96
C LEU A 15 6.65 20.91 11.36
N GLU A 16 6.91 20.50 10.13
CA GLU A 16 8.22 20.60 9.47
C GLU A 16 8.38 21.87 8.60
N ARG A 17 7.31 22.68 8.47
CA ARG A 17 7.24 23.88 7.61
C ARG A 17 7.47 23.56 6.13
N TRP A 18 6.95 22.44 5.67
CA TRP A 18 6.97 22.05 4.25
C TRP A 18 5.85 22.72 3.47
N ASP A 19 6.08 22.88 2.17
CA ASP A 19 5.01 23.25 1.25
C ASP A 19 3.96 22.14 1.13
N LYS A 20 2.74 22.52 0.69
CA LYS A 20 1.62 21.57 0.57
C LYS A 20 1.92 20.44 -0.41
N PHE A 21 2.64 20.75 -1.49
CA PHE A 21 3.04 19.79 -2.52
C PHE A 21 4.10 18.81 -1.99
N ASP A 22 5.13 19.32 -1.30
CA ASP A 22 6.15 18.49 -0.66
C ASP A 22 5.53 17.51 0.33
N ALA A 23 4.56 17.96 1.12
CA ALA A 23 3.84 17.12 2.06
C ALA A 23 2.98 16.06 1.38
N LEU A 24 2.32 16.40 0.27
CA LEU A 24 1.55 15.44 -0.52
C LEU A 24 2.47 14.38 -1.12
N TYR A 25 3.54 14.80 -1.78
CA TYR A 25 4.56 13.93 -2.35
C TYR A 25 5.16 13.01 -1.29
N TRP A 26 5.63 13.56 -0.17
CA TRP A 26 6.19 12.81 0.94
C TRP A 26 5.19 11.80 1.52
N SER A 27 3.94 12.20 1.75
CA SER A 27 2.91 11.31 2.28
C SER A 27 2.57 10.18 1.31
N PHE A 28 2.59 10.46 0.00
CA PHE A 28 2.36 9.48 -1.05
C PHE A 28 3.48 8.44 -1.10
N ILE A 29 4.74 8.87 -1.25
CA ILE A 29 5.89 7.93 -1.32
C ILE A 29 6.07 7.12 -0.03
N THR A 30 5.65 7.67 1.12
CA THR A 30 5.67 6.96 2.40
C THR A 30 4.56 5.91 2.47
N ALA A 31 3.35 6.24 2.02
CA ALA A 31 2.23 5.30 1.99
C ALA A 31 2.42 4.19 0.95
N THR A 32 3.07 4.48 -0.18
CA THR A 32 3.41 3.47 -1.19
C THR A 32 4.70 2.71 -0.88
N THR A 33 5.32 2.95 0.28
CA THR A 33 6.59 2.34 0.71
C THR A 33 7.79 2.59 -0.22
N VAL A 34 7.72 3.60 -1.09
CA VAL A 34 8.80 3.97 -2.02
C VAL A 34 9.96 4.63 -1.27
N GLY A 35 9.65 5.63 -0.42
CA GLY A 35 10.60 6.17 0.57
C GLY A 35 11.95 6.69 0.06
N TYR A 36 11.97 7.56 -0.97
CA TYR A 36 13.22 8.12 -1.52
C TYR A 36 14.14 8.81 -0.49
N GLY A 37 13.58 9.36 0.59
CA GLY A 37 14.35 9.94 1.71
C GLY A 37 14.93 11.35 1.45
N ASP A 38 14.62 11.91 0.28
CA ASP A 38 14.86 13.29 -0.13
C ASP A 38 14.15 14.29 0.80
N ILE A 39 12.87 14.05 1.06
CA ILE A 39 12.06 14.76 2.06
C ILE A 39 11.82 13.80 3.21
N ARG A 40 12.21 14.19 4.43
CA ARG A 40 12.05 13.35 5.61
C ARG A 40 11.81 14.16 6.89
N PRO A 41 10.95 13.67 7.78
CA PRO A 41 10.63 14.36 9.02
C PRO A 41 11.83 14.37 9.96
N LEU A 42 12.16 15.56 10.49
CA LEU A 42 13.27 15.74 11.42
C LEU A 42 12.79 15.69 12.87
N LYS A 43 11.59 16.20 13.15
CA LYS A 43 11.01 16.24 14.49
C LYS A 43 10.53 14.87 14.95
N ARG A 44 10.65 14.63 16.26
CA ARG A 44 10.21 13.37 16.89
C ARG A 44 8.71 13.11 16.70
N SER A 45 7.88 14.14 16.79
CA SER A 45 6.43 14.05 16.57
C SER A 45 6.10 13.63 15.13
N SER A 46 6.74 14.26 14.15
CA SER A 46 6.56 13.95 12.72
C SER A 46 6.98 12.51 12.39
N LYS A 47 8.08 12.01 12.99
CA LYS A 47 8.51 10.62 12.83
C LYS A 47 7.48 9.62 13.35
N ILE A 48 6.85 9.90 14.49
CA ILE A 48 5.77 9.05 15.03
C ILE A 48 4.57 9.02 14.06
N ILE A 49 4.16 10.18 13.53
CA ILE A 49 3.07 10.26 12.55
C ILE A 49 3.39 9.46 11.28
N SER A 50 4.66 9.45 10.87
CA SER A 50 5.13 8.70 9.69
C SER A 50 4.89 7.20 9.81
N ILE A 51 5.04 6.66 11.03
CA ILE A 51 4.77 5.24 11.31
C ILE A 51 3.30 4.93 11.01
N PHE A 52 2.36 5.77 11.45
CA PHE A 52 0.93 5.60 11.16
C PHE A 52 0.61 5.69 9.68
N ILE A 53 1.27 6.59 8.94
CA ILE A 53 1.14 6.69 7.48
C ILE A 53 1.63 5.40 6.80
N ALA A 54 2.79 4.87 7.20
CA ALA A 54 3.35 3.64 6.66
C ALA A 54 2.44 2.42 6.93
N PHE A 55 1.91 2.29 8.14
CA PHE A 55 0.93 1.23 8.46
C PHE A 55 -0.31 1.31 7.58
N THR A 56 -0.85 2.51 7.40
CA THR A 56 -2.03 2.73 6.53
C THR A 56 -1.73 2.31 5.09
N GLY A 57 -0.52 2.61 4.60
CA GLY A 57 -0.03 2.23 3.29
C GLY A 57 0.06 0.71 3.07
N ILE A 58 0.71 0.01 4.00
CA ILE A 58 0.89 -1.45 3.96
C ILE A 58 -0.47 -2.17 4.05
N MET A 59 -1.37 -1.70 4.91
CA MET A 59 -2.73 -2.26 5.00
C MET A 59 -3.48 -2.12 3.67
N PHE A 60 -3.34 -0.97 3.00
CA PHE A 60 -3.99 -0.74 1.72
C PHE A 60 -3.44 -1.66 0.63
N THR A 61 -2.11 -1.77 0.49
CA THR A 61 -1.51 -2.66 -0.51
C THR A 61 -1.87 -4.12 -0.24
N GLY A 62 -1.87 -4.56 1.02
CA GLY A 62 -2.28 -5.91 1.40
C GLY A 62 -3.72 -6.25 1.00
N ILE A 63 -4.67 -5.34 1.21
CA ILE A 63 -6.08 -5.53 0.81
C ILE A 63 -6.21 -5.63 -0.71
N VAL A 64 -5.52 -4.75 -1.46
CA VAL A 64 -5.55 -4.78 -2.93
C VAL A 64 -5.02 -6.12 -3.45
N VAL A 65 -3.91 -6.61 -2.90
CA VAL A 65 -3.34 -7.91 -3.28
C VAL A 65 -4.31 -9.04 -2.94
N ALA A 66 -4.91 -9.05 -1.75
CA ALA A 66 -5.85 -10.09 -1.35
C ALA A 66 -7.06 -10.18 -2.29
N ILE A 67 -7.67 -9.04 -2.63
CA ILE A 67 -8.80 -8.98 -3.57
C ILE A 67 -8.37 -9.42 -4.97
N THR A 68 -7.18 -9.00 -5.41
CA THR A 68 -6.65 -9.36 -6.74
C THR A 68 -6.41 -10.86 -6.84
N VAL A 69 -5.82 -11.48 -5.82
CA VAL A 69 -5.58 -12.93 -5.78
C VAL A 69 -6.89 -13.70 -5.75
N GLU A 70 -7.85 -13.27 -4.93
CA GLU A 70 -9.15 -13.94 -4.83
C GLU A 70 -9.95 -13.83 -6.13
N SER A 71 -10.02 -12.64 -6.73
CA SER A 71 -10.71 -12.44 -8.02
C SER A 71 -10.03 -13.23 -9.15
N THR A 72 -8.70 -13.30 -9.14
CA THR A 72 -7.95 -14.13 -10.09
C THR A 72 -8.29 -15.60 -9.88
N ARG A 73 -8.28 -16.10 -8.64
CA ARG A 73 -8.64 -17.48 -8.30
C ARG A 73 -10.04 -17.84 -8.79
N VAL A 74 -11.04 -17.00 -8.49
CA VAL A 74 -12.43 -17.21 -8.92
C VAL A 74 -12.53 -17.21 -10.46
N ALA A 75 -11.82 -16.31 -11.15
CA ALA A 75 -11.82 -16.26 -12.61
C ALA A 75 -11.18 -17.52 -13.22
N PHE A 76 -10.12 -18.04 -12.61
CA PHE A 76 -9.48 -19.30 -13.00
C PHE A 76 -10.41 -20.48 -12.77
N GLU A 77 -11.07 -20.59 -11.60
CA GLU A 77 -12.01 -21.68 -11.32
C GLU A 77 -13.23 -21.68 -12.26
N GLN A 78 -13.63 -20.52 -12.78
CA GLN A 78 -14.73 -20.42 -13.75
C GLN A 78 -14.34 -20.74 -15.20
N HIS A 79 -13.07 -20.55 -15.59
CA HIS A 79 -12.62 -20.69 -16.99
C HIS A 79 -11.65 -21.85 -17.23
N VAL A 80 -11.09 -22.46 -16.19
CA VAL A 80 -10.29 -23.69 -16.30
C VAL A 80 -11.23 -24.88 -16.20
N ASP A 81 -11.30 -25.64 -17.29
CA ASP A 81 -12.05 -26.90 -17.38
C ASP A 81 -11.50 -27.87 -16.32
N GLN A 82 -12.38 -28.52 -15.54
CA GLN A 82 -11.99 -29.44 -14.45
C GLN A 82 -11.05 -30.54 -14.95
N THR A 83 -11.16 -30.92 -16.23
CA THR A 83 -10.30 -31.90 -16.90
C THR A 83 -8.82 -31.52 -16.89
N VAL A 84 -8.47 -30.23 -16.97
CA VAL A 84 -7.06 -29.78 -16.92
C VAL A 84 -6.53 -29.80 -15.48
N ILE A 85 -7.40 -29.56 -14.48
CA ILE A 85 -7.02 -29.67 -13.07
C ILE A 85 -6.76 -31.13 -12.72
N ASP A 86 -7.62 -32.05 -13.17
CA ASP A 86 -7.46 -33.49 -12.98
C ASP A 86 -6.18 -34.00 -13.68
N GLU A 87 -5.88 -33.54 -14.90
CA GLU A 87 -4.63 -33.89 -15.61
C GLU A 87 -3.38 -33.34 -14.91
N LEU A 88 -3.45 -32.14 -14.32
CA LEU A 88 -2.34 -31.58 -13.54
C LEU A 88 -2.10 -32.38 -12.25
N GLU A 89 -3.16 -32.79 -11.54
CA GLU A 89 -3.03 -33.62 -10.34
C GLU A 89 -2.45 -35.01 -10.66
N GLU A 90 -2.86 -35.64 -11.77
CA GLU A 90 -2.25 -36.91 -12.24
C GLU A 90 -0.79 -36.73 -12.70
N GLN A 91 -0.41 -35.60 -13.28
CA GLN A 91 0.97 -35.32 -13.69
C GLN A 91 1.94 -35.05 -12.53
N PHE A 92 1.44 -34.57 -11.39
CA PHE A 92 2.25 -34.22 -10.22
C PHE A 92 2.21 -35.28 -9.09
N GLN A 93 1.43 -36.36 -9.24
CA GLN A 93 1.54 -37.60 -8.45
C GLN A 93 2.54 -38.59 -9.07
#